data_AF-A0A960I3C4-F1
#
_entry.id   AF-A0A960I3C4-F1
#
_cell.length_a   1.000
_cell.length_b   1.000
_cell.length_c   1.000
_cell.angle_alpha   90.00
_cell.angle_beta   90.00
_cell.angle_gamma   90.00
#
_symmetry.space_group_name_H-M   'P 1'
#
loop_
_entity.id
_entity.type
_entity.pdbx_description
1 polymer ?
#
loop_
_entity_poly.entity_id
_entity_poly.type
_entity_poly.pdbx_seq_one_letter_code
_entity_poly.pdbx_strand_id
1 'polypeptide(L)' 'AWDVGDLPRTVETTRDGVPVRGYPALLDDGDSVRIRVLTDEGLQRRVQHGGVRRLLLLAVPVGNRAVDAD' A
#
# COMPACT_ATOMS: atom_id res chain seq x y z
N ALA A 1 7.20 8.29 9.62
CA ALA A 1 8.36 7.62 8.97
C ALA A 1 7.96 6.19 8.63
N TRP A 2 8.53 5.59 7.59
CA TRP A 2 8.27 4.19 7.21
C TRP A 2 9.21 3.26 7.97
N ASP A 3 8.68 2.31 8.73
CA ASP A 3 9.42 1.47 9.67
C ASP A 3 9.23 -0.05 9.47
N VAL A 4 8.41 -0.45 8.49
CA VAL A 4 8.07 -1.87 8.25
C VAL A 4 8.97 -2.58 7.23
N GLY A 5 10.00 -1.90 6.70
CA GLY A 5 10.93 -2.47 5.73
C GLY A 5 10.30 -2.69 4.34
N ASP A 6 10.84 -3.65 3.57
CA ASP A 6 10.31 -3.95 2.24
C ASP A 6 8.97 -4.67 2.33
N LEU A 7 7.97 -4.18 1.58
CA LEU A 7 6.71 -4.91 1.43
C LEU A 7 6.91 -6.04 0.40
N PRO A 8 6.84 -7.32 0.80
CA PRO A 8 7.08 -8.42 -0.12
C PRO A 8 5.95 -8.51 -1.16
N ARG A 9 6.29 -8.94 -2.38
CA ARG A 9 5.30 -9.12 -3.46
C ARG A 9 4.27 -10.21 -3.14
N THR A 10 4.70 -11.25 -2.45
CA THR A 10 3.87 -12.37 -2.02
C THR A 10 4.26 -12.81 -0.63
N VAL A 11 3.31 -13.31 0.13
CA VAL A 11 3.51 -14.04 1.38
C VAL A 11 2.87 -15.41 1.25
N GLU A 12 3.39 -16.40 1.97
CA GLU A 12 2.78 -17.73 2.04
C GLU A 12 2.46 -18.06 3.50
N THR A 13 1.29 -18.66 3.72
CA THR A 13 0.86 -19.15 5.04
C THR A 13 0.22 -20.50 4.87
N THR A 14 0.27 -21.36 5.89
CA THR A 14 -0.42 -22.65 5.87
C THR A 14 -1.72 -22.53 6.64
N ARG A 15 -2.84 -22.88 6.00
CA ARG A 15 -4.16 -22.93 6.62
C ARG A 15 -4.73 -24.33 6.44
N ASP A 16 -5.02 -25.02 7.55
CA ASP A 16 -5.52 -26.40 7.55
C ASP A 16 -4.64 -27.37 6.72
N GLY A 17 -3.32 -27.19 6.79
CA GLY A 17 -2.35 -27.99 6.03
C GLY A 17 -2.18 -27.58 4.57
N VAL A 18 -2.95 -26.61 4.06
CA VAL A 18 -2.87 -26.12 2.67
C VAL A 18 -2.05 -24.83 2.60
N PRO A 19 -1.02 -24.74 1.74
CA PRO A 19 -0.32 -23.49 1.51
C PRO A 19 -1.22 -22.50 0.76
N VAL A 20 -1.36 -21.31 1.32
CA VAL A 20 -2.14 -20.20 0.78
C VAL A 20 -1.19 -19.05 0.45
N ARG A 21 -1.21 -18.61 -0.79
CA ARG A 21 -0.48 -17.43 -1.25
C ARG A 21 -1.31 -16.17 -1.03
N GLY A 22 -0.70 -15.17 -0.41
CA GLY A 22 -1.24 -13.84 -0.22
C GLY A 22 -0.43 -12.79 -0.95
N TYR A 23 -1.08 -11.69 -1.29
CA TYR A 23 -0.53 -10.56 -2.01
C TYR A 23 -0.69 -9.30 -1.14
N PRO A 24 0.34 -8.90 -0.39
CA PRO A 24 0.30 -7.68 0.41
C PRO A 24 0.07 -6.46 -0.48
N ALA A 25 -0.81 -5.56 0.00
CA ALA A 25 -1.21 -4.37 -0.72
C ALA A 25 -1.25 -3.16 0.21
N LEU A 26 -0.87 -2.00 -0.32
CA LEU A 26 -1.10 -0.69 0.30
C LEU A 26 -2.47 -0.17 -0.12
N LEU A 27 -3.30 0.16 0.87
CA LEU A 27 -4.62 0.74 0.68
C LEU A 27 -4.59 2.19 1.14
N ASP A 28 -5.19 3.09 0.34
CA ASP A 28 -5.50 4.46 0.78
C ASP A 28 -6.56 4.40 1.88
N ASP A 29 -6.27 4.96 3.06
CA ASP A 29 -7.16 5.01 4.21
C ASP A 29 -7.44 6.47 4.62
N GLY A 30 -7.31 7.41 3.67
CA GLY A 30 -7.63 8.83 3.88
C GLY A 30 -6.49 9.60 4.54
N ASP A 31 -6.33 9.48 5.85
CA ASP A 31 -5.24 10.16 6.59
C ASP A 31 -4.02 9.26 6.83
N SER A 32 -4.12 8.01 6.41
CA SER A 32 -3.13 6.96 6.63
C SER A 32 -3.08 5.98 5.45
N VAL A 33 -2.17 5.01 5.54
CA VAL A 33 -2.07 3.89 4.60
C VAL A 33 -2.19 2.60 5.40
N ARG A 34 -2.99 1.66 4.89
CA ARG A 34 -3.15 0.34 5.50
C ARG A 34 -2.47 -0.73 4.67
N ILE A 35 -1.77 -1.65 5.33
CA ILE A 35 -1.30 -2.89 4.68
C ILE A 35 -2.36 -3.97 4.84
N ARG A 36 -2.75 -4.62 3.73
CA ARG A 36 -3.66 -5.77 3.74
C ARG A 36 -3.12 -6.89 2.87
N VAL A 37 -3.17 -8.12 3.36
CA VAL A 37 -2.92 -9.30 2.52
C VAL A 37 -4.20 -9.67 1.79
N LEU A 38 -4.14 -9.69 0.47
CA LEU A 38 -5.23 -10.09 -0.42
C LEU A 38 -4.99 -11.49 -0.97
N THR A 39 -6.04 -12.16 -1.42
CA THR A 39 -5.96 -13.48 -2.06
C THR A 39 -6.01 -13.42 -3.59
N ASP A 40 -6.26 -12.24 -4.16
CA ASP A 40 -6.32 -11.99 -5.60
C ASP A 40 -5.23 -10.98 -6.00
N GLU A 41 -4.33 -11.42 -6.89
CA GLU A 41 -3.21 -10.62 -7.36
C GLU A 41 -3.68 -9.41 -8.21
N GLY A 42 -4.77 -9.58 -8.97
CA GLY A 42 -5.35 -8.51 -9.77
C GLY A 42 -5.87 -7.37 -8.89
N LEU A 43 -6.53 -7.70 -7.77
CA LEU A 43 -7.02 -6.75 -6.79
C LEU A 43 -5.86 -6.05 -6.09
N GLN A 44 -4.80 -6.80 -5.73
CA GLN A 44 -3.58 -6.20 -5.18
C GLN A 44 -3.04 -5.12 -6.10
N ARG A 45 -2.85 -5.41 -7.39
CA ARG A 45 -2.38 -4.41 -8.36
C ARG A 45 -3.30 -3.20 -8.45
N ARG A 46 -4.63 -3.41 -8.48
CA ARG A 46 -5.60 -2.32 -8.57
C ARG A 46 -5.57 -1.38 -7.36
N VAL A 47 -5.45 -1.90 -6.13
CA VAL A 47 -5.49 -1.07 -4.92
C VAL A 47 -4.12 -0.46 -4.57
N GLN A 48 -3.02 -1.13 -4.95
CA GLN A 48 -1.64 -0.74 -4.61
C GLN A 48 -1.33 0.72 -4.97
N HIS A 49 -1.77 1.16 -6.16
CA HIS A 49 -1.49 2.51 -6.64
C HIS A 49 -2.11 3.59 -5.74
N GLY A 50 -3.30 3.35 -5.19
CA GLY A 50 -3.96 4.27 -4.26
C GLY A 50 -3.15 4.44 -2.98
N GLY A 51 -2.75 3.32 -2.36
CA GLY A 51 -1.95 3.36 -1.13
C GLY A 51 -0.56 3.98 -1.33
N VAL A 52 0.12 3.69 -2.44
CA VAL A 52 1.42 4.32 -2.77
C VAL A 52 1.27 5.84 -2.93
N ARG A 53 0.25 6.29 -3.67
CA ARG A 53 -0.03 7.72 -3.83
C ARG A 53 -0.29 8.39 -2.49
N ARG A 54 -1.09 7.77 -1.62
CA ARG A 54 -1.36 8.28 -0.27
C ARG A 54 -0.08 8.33 0.58
N LEU A 55 0.75 7.30 0.54
CA LEU A 55 2.02 7.26 1.26
C LEU A 55 2.92 8.44 0.88
N LEU A 56 3.04 8.73 -0.42
CA LEU A 56 3.81 9.87 -0.92
C LEU A 56 3.24 11.21 -0.44
N LEU A 57 1.92 11.39 -0.49
CA LEU A 57 1.27 12.62 0.00
C LEU A 57 1.45 12.85 1.50
N LEU A 58 1.55 11.79 2.30
CA LEU A 58 1.80 11.87 3.75
C LEU A 58 3.28 12.11 4.08
N ALA A 59 4.19 11.60 3.24
CA ALA A 59 5.63 11.65 3.49
C ALA A 59 6.29 12.94 3.00
N VAL A 60 5.75 13.56 1.96
CA VAL A 60 6.33 14.75 1.34
C VAL A 60 5.60 16.00 1.86
N PRO A 61 6.32 16.99 2.42
CA PRO A 61 5.72 18.31 2.68
C PRO A 61 5.17 18.86 1.37
N VAL A 62 3.86 19.06 1.29
CA VAL A 62 3.26 19.73 0.14
C VAL A 62 3.74 21.17 0.15
N GLY A 63 4.74 21.48 -0.68
CA GLY A 63 5.07 22.86 -0.99
C GLY A 63 3.87 23.48 -1.71
N ASN A 64 3.29 24.55 -1.17
CA ASN A 64 2.15 25.29 -1.74
C ASN A 64 2.40 25.90 -3.13
N ARG A 65 3.43 25.47 -3.87
CA ARG A 65 3.77 26.05 -5.18
C ARG A 65 2.80 25.75 -6.32
N ALA A 66 1.67 25.08 -6.05
CA ALA A 66 0.56 24.98 -6.99
C ALA A 66 -0.53 26.05 -6.76
N VAL A 67 -0.42 26.88 -5.72
CA VAL A 67 -1.38 27.97 -5.42
C VAL A 67 -0.79 29.37 -5.68
N ASP A 68 0.53 29.49 -5.78
CA ASP A 68 1.23 30.77 -6.03
C ASP A 68 1.72 30.94 -7.49
N ALA A 69 1.17 30.20 -8.44
CA ALA A 69 1.32 30.54 -9.85
C ALA A 69 0.11 31.42 -10.24
N ASP A 70 0.38 32.72 -10.30
CA ASP A 70 -0.48 33.86 -10.69
C ASP A 70 -1.64 33.56 -11.68
#